data_AF-A0A9E0EJX7-F1
#
_entry.id   AF-A0A9E0EJX7-F1
#
_cell.length_a   1.000
_cell.length_b   1.000
_cell.length_c   1.000
_cell.angle_alpha   90.00
_cell.angle_beta   90.00
_cell.angle_gamma   90.00
#
_symmetry.space_group_name_H-M   'P 1'
#
loop_
_entity.id
_entity.type
_entity.pdbx_description
1 polymer ?
#
loop_
_entity_poly.entity_id
_entity_poly.type
_entity_poly.pdbx_seq_one_letter_code
_entity_poly.pdbx_strand_id
1 'polypeptide(L)'
;MKKIIFSILAAFFTVSANAQESSIFKGYIYNEEFQVYINMDFYKKNITVPNQEIYGELPGYFGANRDTRKWLFTSAEITDSVTTKLEITNDYGSEDLEAVLKKLPDGTFQLEQKEGSTIKIAVNRKWVKIPKKIIFIKR
;
A
#
# COMPACT_ATOMS: atom_id res chain seq x y z
N MET A 1 -57.81 44.13 0.29
CA MET A 1 -56.37 44.24 -0.10
C MET A 1 -55.56 43.95 1.15
N LYS A 2 -54.71 42.93 1.31
CA LYS A 2 -53.76 42.18 0.45
C LYS A 2 -53.86 40.68 0.82
N LYS A 3 -54.22 39.80 -0.11
CA LYS A 3 -53.35 38.86 -0.85
C LYS A 3 -52.47 37.96 0.04
N ILE A 4 -52.99 36.73 0.20
CA ILE A 4 -52.33 35.40 0.26
C ILE A 4 -50.89 35.40 -0.27
N ILE A 5 -49.98 34.65 0.38
CA ILE A 5 -49.11 33.62 -0.23
C ILE A 5 -48.26 32.95 0.87
N PHE A 6 -48.49 31.64 1.02
CA PHE A 6 -47.61 30.64 1.64
C PHE A 6 -46.21 30.70 1.01
N SER A 7 -45.14 30.56 1.80
CA SER A 7 -43.84 30.15 1.26
C SER A 7 -43.11 29.27 2.27
N ILE A 8 -43.35 27.97 2.12
CA ILE A 8 -42.52 26.89 2.63
C ILE A 8 -41.22 26.94 1.82
N LEU A 9 -40.09 27.21 2.47
CA LEU A 9 -38.77 26.99 1.87
C LEU A 9 -37.93 26.16 2.83
N ALA A 10 -38.19 24.85 2.82
CA ALA A 10 -37.25 23.87 3.36
C ALA A 10 -36.07 23.76 2.39
N ALA A 11 -34.97 24.45 2.71
CA ALA A 11 -33.72 24.28 2.01
C ALA A 11 -33.14 22.90 2.35
N PHE A 12 -33.39 21.91 1.49
CA PHE A 12 -32.62 20.66 1.46
C PHE A 12 -31.19 21.00 1.04
N PHE A 13 -30.31 21.23 2.02
CA PHE A 13 -28.88 21.11 1.79
C PHE A 13 -28.55 19.62 1.60
N THR A 14 -28.64 19.15 0.36
CA THR A 14 -27.99 17.88 -0.01
C THR A 14 -26.49 18.14 0.04
N VAL A 15 -25.86 17.83 1.18
CA VAL A 15 -24.42 17.69 1.25
C VAL A 15 -24.09 16.47 0.40
N SER A 16 -23.73 16.71 -0.86
CA SER A 16 -23.07 15.70 -1.69
C SER A 16 -21.73 15.42 -1.05
N ALA A 17 -21.68 14.43 -0.17
CA ALA A 17 -20.44 13.83 0.28
C ALA A 17 -19.81 13.20 -0.97
N ASN A 18 -18.96 13.95 -1.66
CA ASN A 18 -18.04 13.37 -2.62
C ASN A 18 -17.16 12.42 -1.81
N ALA A 19 -17.48 11.13 -1.83
CA ALA A 19 -16.56 10.10 -1.41
C ALA A 19 -15.37 10.23 -2.37
N GLN A 20 -14.35 10.97 -1.96
CA GLN A 20 -13.05 10.93 -2.62
C GLN A 20 -12.68 9.45 -2.66
N GLU A 21 -12.56 8.86 -3.86
CA GLU A 21 -12.10 7.48 -3.97
C GLU A 21 -10.82 7.36 -3.15
N SER A 22 -10.91 6.60 -2.06
CA SER A 22 -9.85 6.50 -1.08
C SER A 22 -8.68 5.79 -1.75
N SER A 23 -7.66 6.54 -2.17
CA SER A 23 -6.45 5.99 -2.79
C SER A 23 -5.36 5.74 -1.74
N ILE A 24 -5.76 5.24 -0.56
CA ILE A 24 -4.85 5.00 0.57
C ILE A 24 -3.72 4.08 0.15
N PHE A 25 -4.08 2.96 -0.49
CA PHE A 25 -3.16 1.93 -0.96
C PHE A 25 -2.68 2.14 -2.40
N LYS A 26 -2.34 3.40 -2.69
CA LYS A 26 -1.76 3.82 -3.97
C LYS A 26 -0.64 4.83 -3.75
N GLY A 27 0.47 4.59 -4.44
CA GLY A 27 1.65 5.44 -4.47
C GLY A 27 2.88 4.79 -3.83
N TYR A 28 3.80 5.64 -3.38
CA TYR A 28 5.11 5.25 -2.86
C TYR A 28 5.20 5.57 -1.36
N ILE A 29 5.64 4.60 -0.56
CA ILE A 29 5.89 4.76 0.87
C ILE A 29 7.32 4.31 1.20
N TYR A 30 7.97 5.01 2.14
CA TYR A 30 9.41 4.92 2.38
C TYR A 30 9.77 4.77 3.85
N ASN A 31 10.78 3.96 4.15
CA ASN A 31 11.43 3.89 5.46
C ASN A 31 12.89 4.32 5.33
N GLU A 32 13.26 5.38 6.04
CA GLU A 32 14.61 5.98 5.98
C GLU A 32 15.68 5.13 6.66
N GLU A 33 15.37 4.51 7.80
CA GLU A 33 16.30 3.72 8.60
C GLU A 33 16.90 2.55 7.81
N PHE A 34 16.07 1.80 7.09
CA PHE A 34 16.49 0.66 6.28
C PHE A 34 16.72 1.03 4.81
N GLN A 35 16.32 2.24 4.40
CA GLN A 35 16.33 2.74 3.02
C GLN A 35 15.55 1.82 2.07
N VAL A 36 14.36 1.43 2.51
CA VAL A 36 13.45 0.52 1.82
C VAL A 36 12.13 1.19 1.52
N TYR A 37 11.41 0.67 0.55
CA TYR A 37 10.20 1.29 0.04
C TYR A 37 9.19 0.28 -0.47
N ILE A 38 7.95 0.73 -0.58
CA ILE A 38 6.88 0.03 -1.30
C ILE A 38 6.34 0.97 -2.36
N ASN A 39 6.20 0.47 -3.58
CA ASN A 39 5.45 1.13 -4.65
C ASN A 39 4.25 0.25 -4.99
N MET A 40 3.04 0.83 -4.96
CA MET A 40 1.80 0.06 -5.04
C MET A 40 0.65 0.79 -5.74
N ASP A 41 -0.22 0.00 -6.36
CA ASP A 41 -1.61 0.35 -6.67
C ASP A 41 -2.46 -0.90 -6.43
N PHE A 42 -2.99 -1.08 -5.21
CA PHE A 42 -3.75 -2.29 -4.86
C PHE A 42 -5.16 -2.33 -5.45
N TYR A 43 -5.60 -1.22 -6.06
CA TYR A 43 -6.91 -1.13 -6.71
C TYR A 43 -6.83 -1.58 -8.16
N LYS A 44 -5.85 -1.05 -8.92
CA LYS A 44 -5.67 -1.40 -10.34
C LYS A 44 -4.74 -2.59 -10.56
N LYS A 45 -3.84 -2.85 -9.61
CA LYS A 45 -2.85 -3.94 -9.66
C LYS A 45 -1.99 -3.93 -10.92
N ASN A 46 -1.62 -2.73 -11.36
CA ASN A 46 -0.98 -2.47 -12.65
C ASN A 46 0.46 -1.92 -12.52
N ILE A 47 1.17 -2.31 -11.44
CA ILE A 47 2.56 -1.89 -11.24
C ILE A 47 3.47 -2.80 -12.06
N THR A 48 4.17 -2.23 -13.03
CA THR A 48 5.33 -2.88 -13.66
C THR A 48 6.54 -2.75 -12.74
N VAL A 49 7.13 -3.87 -12.36
CA VAL A 49 8.31 -3.88 -11.46
C VAL A 49 9.58 -3.71 -12.29
N PRO A 50 10.42 -2.68 -12.03
CA PRO A 50 11.62 -2.43 -12.82
C PRO A 50 12.61 -3.60 -12.82
N ASN A 51 13.07 -4.01 -14.01
CA ASN A 51 13.95 -5.16 -14.25
C ASN A 51 13.33 -6.52 -13.89
N GLN A 52 12.00 -6.57 -13.72
CA GLN A 52 11.22 -7.76 -13.40
C GLN A 52 9.93 -7.81 -14.25
N GLU A 53 9.98 -7.25 -15.46
CA GLU A 53 8.83 -7.08 -16.36
C GLU A 53 8.23 -8.42 -16.81
N ILE A 54 9.00 -9.52 -16.74
CA ILE A 54 8.56 -10.87 -17.08
C ILE A 54 7.39 -11.36 -16.21
N TYR A 55 7.24 -10.81 -14.99
CA TYR A 55 6.13 -11.13 -14.10
C TYR A 55 4.84 -10.39 -14.45
N GLY A 56 4.88 -9.50 -15.45
CA GLY A 56 3.74 -8.70 -15.86
C GLY A 56 3.37 -7.61 -14.85
N GLU A 57 2.10 -7.25 -14.84
CA GLU A 57 1.53 -6.26 -13.93
C GLU A 57 1.22 -6.89 -12.57
N LEU A 58 1.67 -6.22 -11.50
CA LEU A 58 1.48 -6.68 -10.13
C LEU A 58 0.81 -5.59 -9.25
N PRO A 59 0.20 -5.97 -8.12
CA PRO A 59 -0.24 -5.04 -7.07
C PRO A 59 0.82 -4.03 -6.62
N GLY A 60 2.08 -4.45 -6.58
CA GLY A 60 3.20 -3.64 -6.11
C GLY A 60 4.39 -4.49 -5.75
N TYR A 61 5.36 -3.87 -5.07
CA TYR A 61 6.56 -4.55 -4.62
C TYR A 61 7.22 -3.81 -3.47
N PHE A 62 8.00 -4.55 -2.68
CA PHE A 62 8.95 -4.02 -1.72
C PHE A 62 10.35 -3.99 -2.33
N GLY A 63 11.03 -2.85 -2.21
CA GLY A 63 12.38 -2.64 -2.73
C GLY A 63 13.29 -1.91 -1.75
N ALA A 64 14.58 -1.83 -2.09
CA ALA A 64 15.56 -1.06 -1.33
C ALA A 64 16.41 -0.20 -2.26
N ASN A 65 16.84 0.96 -1.79
CA ASN A 65 17.73 1.84 -2.57
C ASN A 65 19.13 1.21 -2.76
N ARG A 66 19.50 0.30 -1.86
CA ARG A 66 20.82 -0.36 -1.83
C ARG A 66 20.80 -1.78 -2.39
N ASP A 67 19.64 -2.26 -2.84
CA ASP A 67 19.47 -3.62 -3.36
C ASP A 67 18.58 -3.60 -4.61
N THR A 68 19.11 -4.09 -5.72
CA THR A 68 18.38 -4.17 -7.00
C THR A 68 17.32 -5.25 -6.98
N ARG A 69 17.40 -6.22 -6.07
CA ARG A 69 16.40 -7.28 -5.92
C ARG A 69 15.10 -6.74 -5.34
N LYS A 70 14.01 -7.46 -5.58
CA LYS A 70 12.66 -7.04 -5.24
C LYS A 70 11.89 -8.18 -4.58
N TRP A 71 11.02 -7.81 -3.67
CA TRP A 71 10.01 -8.70 -3.12
C TRP A 71 8.68 -8.31 -3.76
N LEU A 72 8.17 -9.18 -4.62
CA LEU A 72 7.03 -8.96 -5.50
C LEU A 72 5.74 -9.25 -4.74
N PHE A 73 4.73 -8.39 -4.85
CA PHE A 73 3.42 -8.67 -4.26
C PHE A 73 2.59 -9.41 -5.29
N THR A 74 2.38 -10.72 -5.10
CA THR A 74 1.59 -11.56 -6.02
C THR A 74 0.09 -11.37 -5.80
N SER A 75 -0.31 -11.03 -4.57
CA SER A 75 -1.69 -10.73 -4.21
C SER A 75 -1.77 -9.54 -3.27
N ALA A 76 -2.86 -8.78 -3.38
CA ALA A 76 -3.26 -7.74 -2.44
C ALA A 76 -4.79 -7.78 -2.27
N GLU A 77 -5.22 -8.03 -1.04
CA GLU A 77 -6.62 -8.10 -0.63
C GLU A 77 -6.90 -7.02 0.41
N ILE A 78 -7.62 -5.97 0.01
CA ILE A 78 -8.04 -4.90 0.92
C ILE A 78 -9.16 -5.46 1.81
N THR A 79 -8.85 -5.71 3.08
CA THR A 79 -9.81 -6.32 4.02
C THR A 79 -10.71 -5.28 4.68
N ASP A 80 -10.22 -4.05 4.84
CA ASP A 80 -10.97 -2.92 5.35
C ASP A 80 -10.38 -1.59 4.85
N SER A 81 -10.97 -0.47 5.26
CA SER A 81 -10.57 0.88 4.82
C SER A 81 -9.11 1.27 5.08
N VAL A 82 -8.41 0.58 5.99
CA VAL A 82 -7.04 0.88 6.40
C VAL A 82 -6.12 -0.33 6.44
N THR A 83 -6.58 -1.52 6.05
CA THR A 83 -5.81 -2.78 6.13
C THR A 83 -5.86 -3.56 4.81
N THR A 84 -4.70 -4.07 4.40
CA THR A 84 -4.54 -4.96 3.24
C THR A 84 -3.71 -6.18 3.64
N LYS A 85 -4.15 -7.38 3.23
CA LYS A 85 -3.35 -8.60 3.25
C LYS A 85 -2.56 -8.73 1.95
N LEU A 86 -1.30 -9.17 2.06
CA LEU A 86 -0.37 -9.31 0.96
C LEU A 86 0.17 -10.73 0.92
N GLU A 87 0.24 -11.29 -0.28
CA GLU A 87 1.10 -12.43 -0.58
C GLU A 87 2.32 -11.88 -1.32
N ILE A 88 3.50 -12.26 -0.83
CA ILE A 88 4.78 -11.69 -1.26
C ILE A 88 5.73 -12.83 -1.59
N THR A 89 6.41 -12.74 -2.72
CA THR A 89 7.50 -13.66 -3.09
C THR A 89 8.78 -12.92 -3.43
N ASN A 90 9.94 -13.55 -3.26
CA ASN A 90 11.19 -12.96 -3.77
C ASN A 90 11.25 -13.02 -5.30
N ASP A 91 12.17 -12.29 -5.91
CA ASP A 91 12.37 -12.25 -7.37
C ASP A 91 12.89 -13.56 -7.97
N TYR A 92 13.16 -14.57 -7.15
CA TYR A 92 13.48 -15.93 -7.59
C TYR A 92 12.29 -16.89 -7.46
N GLY A 93 11.15 -16.45 -6.91
CA GLY A 93 9.97 -17.28 -6.65
C GLY A 93 10.20 -18.43 -5.66
N SER A 94 11.23 -18.34 -4.81
CA SER A 94 11.66 -19.44 -3.91
C SER A 94 11.31 -19.21 -2.45
N GLU A 95 10.89 -17.99 -2.10
CA GLU A 95 10.51 -17.59 -0.75
C GLU A 95 9.13 -16.98 -0.81
N ASP A 96 8.18 -17.50 -0.04
CA ASP A 96 6.83 -16.94 0.09
C ASP A 96 6.61 -16.36 1.48
N LEU A 97 5.82 -15.29 1.56
CA LEU A 97 5.51 -14.55 2.76
C LEU A 97 4.08 -14.02 2.72
N GLU A 98 3.33 -14.28 3.76
CA GLU A 98 2.09 -13.56 4.06
C GLU A 98 2.39 -12.33 4.92
N ALA A 99 1.83 -11.18 4.56
CA ALA A 99 2.02 -9.94 5.31
C ALA A 99 0.73 -9.12 5.39
N VAL A 100 0.72 -8.15 6.30
CA VAL A 100 -0.36 -7.17 6.43
C VAL A 100 0.23 -5.77 6.33
N LEU A 101 -0.29 -4.95 5.41
CA LEU A 101 -0.01 -3.52 5.36
C LEU A 101 -1.19 -2.75 5.94
N LYS A 102 -0.95 -1.93 6.96
CA LYS A 102 -1.97 -1.14 7.64
C LYS A 102 -1.61 0.34 7.66
N LYS A 103 -2.55 1.21 7.29
CA LYS A 103 -2.44 2.65 7.55
C LYS A 103 -2.78 2.93 9.01
N LEU A 104 -1.89 3.62 9.71
CA LEU A 104 -2.06 4.01 11.10
C LEU A 104 -2.82 5.35 11.22
N PRO A 105 -3.38 5.68 12.40
CA PRO A 105 -4.11 6.93 12.62
C PRO A 105 -3.27 8.19 12.36
N ASP A 106 -1.96 8.14 12.60
CA ASP A 106 -1.00 9.22 12.35
C ASP A 106 -0.65 9.41 10.87
N GLY A 107 -1.21 8.58 9.98
CA GLY A 107 -0.97 8.64 8.53
C GLY A 107 0.22 7.82 8.04
N THR A 108 1.00 7.22 8.94
CA THR A 108 2.07 6.28 8.58
C THR A 108 1.51 4.91 8.17
N PHE A 109 2.36 4.05 7.62
CA PHE A 109 2.00 2.71 7.19
C PHE A 109 2.87 1.67 7.89
N GLN A 110 2.27 0.68 8.51
CA GLN A 110 2.99 -0.44 9.11
C GLN A 110 2.86 -1.67 8.23
N LEU A 111 3.99 -2.23 7.77
CA LEU A 111 4.04 -3.58 7.22
C LEU A 111 4.36 -4.55 8.37
N GLU A 112 3.54 -5.57 8.55
CA GLU A 112 3.81 -6.68 9.47
C GLU A 112 3.93 -7.99 8.69
N GLN A 113 5.11 -8.61 8.77
CA GLN A 113 5.38 -9.94 8.23
C GLN A 113 4.72 -11.01 9.13
N LYS A 114 3.87 -11.86 8.56
CA LYS A 114 3.12 -12.90 9.29
C LYS A 114 3.81 -14.25 9.19
N GLU A 115 3.42 -15.07 8.22
CA GLU A 115 3.88 -16.44 8.04
C GLU A 115 4.77 -16.57 6.79
N GLY A 116 5.74 -17.47 6.84
CA GLY A 116 6.68 -17.70 5.75
C GLY A 116 8.03 -17.00 5.95
N SER A 117 8.63 -16.59 4.84
CA SER A 117 10.02 -16.11 4.76
C SER A 117 10.16 -14.69 5.27
N THR A 118 11.26 -14.39 5.97
CA THR A 118 11.57 -13.01 6.35
C THR A 118 12.16 -12.25 5.17
N ILE A 119 11.63 -11.06 4.88
CA ILE A 119 12.20 -10.15 3.89
C ILE A 119 13.66 -9.86 4.24
N LYS A 120 14.54 -10.05 3.25
CA LYS A 120 15.97 -9.72 3.35
C LYS A 120 16.38 -8.86 2.17
N ILE A 121 17.34 -7.99 2.43
CA ILE A 121 18.02 -7.18 1.43
C ILE A 121 19.53 -7.42 1.51
N ALA A 122 20.27 -7.25 0.42
CA ALA A 122 21.73 -7.24 0.44
C ALA A 122 22.20 -5.81 0.66
N VAL A 123 23.01 -5.64 1.69
CA VAL A 123 23.74 -4.40 1.95
C VAL A 123 25.20 -4.79 2.16
N ASN A 124 26.11 -4.19 1.39
CA ASN A 124 27.55 -4.46 1.49
C ASN A 124 27.90 -5.96 1.45
N ARG A 125 27.29 -6.69 0.50
CA ARG A 125 27.46 -8.14 0.30
C ARG A 125 27.00 -9.02 1.49
N LYS A 126 26.19 -8.48 2.39
CA LYS A 126 25.60 -9.21 3.52
C LYS A 126 24.08 -9.13 3.49
N TRP A 127 23.44 -10.20 3.92
CA TRP A 127 21.99 -10.25 4.10
C TRP A 127 21.58 -9.52 5.36
N VAL A 128 20.76 -8.48 5.21
CA VAL A 128 20.13 -7.74 6.30
C VAL A 128 18.67 -8.14 6.33
N LYS A 129 18.21 -8.67 7.48
CA LYS A 129 16.80 -9.01 7.71
C LYS A 129 16.02 -7.75 8.01
N ILE A 130 14.86 -7.60 7.38
CA ILE A 130 13.91 -6.54 7.71
C ILE A 130 13.14 -6.94 8.98
N PRO A 131 12.94 -6.03 9.95
CA PRO A 131 12.17 -6.33 11.15
C PRO A 131 10.76 -6.83 10.84
N LYS A 132 10.21 -7.66 11.75
CA LYS A 132 8.86 -8.23 11.58
C LYS A 132 7.79 -7.15 11.40
N LYS A 133 7.95 -6.00 12.04
CA LYS A 133 7.12 -4.80 11.86
C LYS A 133 8.01 -3.63 11.45
N ILE A 134 7.65 -2.94 10.38
CA ILE A 134 8.39 -1.77 9.89
C ILE A 134 7.41 -0.66 9.50
N ILE A 135 7.76 0.59 9.83
CA ILE A 135 6.95 1.77 9.59
C ILE A 135 7.46 2.52 8.36
N PHE A 136 6.54 2.94 7.50
CA PHE A 136 6.80 3.75 6.33
C PHE A 136 6.04 5.07 6.40
N ILE A 137 6.59 6.08 5.73
CA ILE A 137 5.98 7.40 5.54
C ILE A 137 5.66 7.54 4.06
N LYS A 138 4.51 8.15 3.74
CA LYS A 138 4.14 8.46 2.36
C LYS A 138 5.06 9.55 1.80
N ARG A 139 5.62 9.33 0.60
CA ARG A 139 6.40 10.35 -0.14
C ARG A 139 5.61 10.88 -1.32
#